data_AF-A0A952R6C2-F1
#
_entry.id   AF-A0A952R6C2-F1
#
_cell.length_a   1.000
_cell.length_b   1.000
_cell.length_c   1.000
_cell.angle_alpha   90.00
_cell.angle_beta   90.00
_cell.angle_gamma   90.00
#
_symmetry.space_group_name_H-M   'P 1'
#
loop_
_entity.id
_entity.type
_entity.pdbx_description
1 polymer ?
#
loop_
_entity_poly.entity_id
_entity_poly.type
_entity_poly.pdbx_seq_one_letter_code
_entity_poly.pdbx_strand_id
1 'polypeptide(L)'
;MSQPRLPSRPSSWRSTLARFTLARLSWTRLALAAGSVLTLGSVAAGCSSGEVTCDGVEIQGRCYAACTDSACADGNRCVADLATGVPACRPPCEDEGDCEIGTNCVGILFPEGTEKHCLPLREGRTGQHEPCAEPADCDGARGFDCAATSGGNQCLKRCTDLGECRSGERCVDEGAGGFCQAAPCGGATCDYQGGFECVADACVKRCTAGAKECAAGELCATHEGLPQGGYCKAGPCSSNRDCELTPGYRCIEDSCVQALCTEHSQCEGGGLCSPGAVDADGGTVNRCTAAPEGEKRGPGQYGSSCPNGPSECADGFVCRSSGEGDLDSYCTEFDCQADSDCGTGFHCARIRIGGSPCSDDSCPGIDGASGPGCIADANIGPGRQYECGVVNLMRNACVRNAYCHECETHEDCLGKPGQVCAKGPDGGKVCTVPCDQGTDSCPWGTASECKVFDQDLGYPTCGHRFGACKGTGQGCEPCANDADCGPQGLCNFSAFTGERYCLDLSLECSCEGLPDSSVPGTCAGGGCPTTPDGLQMLCVRGEGSVVSHRCLAANINTNPLSSPQLGCWAR
;
A
#
# COMPACT_ATOMS: atom_id res chain seq x y z
N MET A 1 37.80 -43.54 -37.93
CA MET A 1 37.14 -42.27 -37.57
C MET A 1 37.90 -41.68 -36.40
N SER A 2 38.39 -40.45 -36.53
CA SER A 2 39.39 -39.88 -35.61
C SER A 2 38.72 -38.92 -34.62
N GLN A 3 38.91 -39.15 -33.32
CA GLN A 3 38.40 -38.24 -32.28
C GLN A 3 39.32 -37.01 -32.13
N PRO A 4 38.77 -35.79 -32.00
CA PRO A 4 39.56 -34.60 -31.69
C PRO A 4 39.97 -34.57 -30.22
N ARG A 5 41.20 -34.11 -29.93
CA ARG A 5 41.70 -33.91 -28.57
C ARG A 5 41.43 -32.46 -28.13
N LEU A 6 40.91 -32.28 -26.92
CA LEU A 6 40.82 -30.96 -26.27
C LEU A 6 42.18 -30.52 -25.69
N PRO A 7 42.50 -29.22 -25.69
CA PRO A 7 43.74 -28.69 -25.13
C PRO A 7 43.69 -28.58 -23.60
N SER A 8 44.80 -28.94 -22.94
CA SER A 8 44.98 -28.84 -21.49
C SER A 8 45.22 -27.40 -21.02
N ARG A 9 44.50 -26.97 -19.97
CA ARG A 9 44.77 -25.71 -19.25
C ARG A 9 46.07 -25.79 -18.44
N PRO A 10 46.92 -24.74 -18.41
CA PRO A 10 48.08 -24.69 -17.52
C PRO A 10 47.69 -24.25 -16.09
N SER A 11 48.27 -24.90 -15.09
CA SER A 11 48.04 -24.64 -13.67
C SER A 11 49.26 -23.98 -13.00
N SER A 12 49.19 -22.69 -12.66
CA SER A 12 50.04 -22.09 -11.61
C SER A 12 49.67 -20.64 -11.32
N TRP A 13 49.04 -20.38 -10.17
CA TRP A 13 49.15 -19.08 -9.48
C TRP A 13 49.50 -19.35 -8.02
N ARG A 14 50.60 -18.76 -7.56
CA ARG A 14 51.12 -18.94 -6.20
C ARG A 14 50.54 -17.87 -5.28
N SER A 15 50.09 -18.29 -4.10
CA SER A 15 49.61 -17.39 -3.05
C SER A 15 50.76 -16.59 -2.44
N THR A 16 50.69 -15.26 -2.49
CA THR A 16 51.62 -14.37 -1.78
C THR A 16 50.90 -13.76 -0.58
N LEU A 17 51.19 -14.27 0.62
CA LEU A 17 50.68 -13.72 1.88
C LEU A 17 51.47 -12.45 2.25
N ALA A 18 50.85 -11.28 2.09
CA ALA A 18 51.35 -10.03 2.65
C ALA A 18 50.92 -9.89 4.12
N ARG A 19 51.89 -9.71 5.02
CA ARG A 19 51.63 -9.43 6.45
C ARG A 19 51.46 -7.93 6.65
N PHE A 20 50.30 -7.47 7.10
CA PHE A 20 50.12 -6.10 7.58
C PHE A 20 50.42 -5.99 9.07
N THR A 21 51.36 -5.11 9.42
CA THR A 21 51.67 -4.71 10.81
C THR A 21 50.77 -3.56 11.24
N LEU A 22 50.00 -3.75 12.32
CA LEU A 22 49.22 -2.69 12.98
C LEU A 22 50.13 -1.73 13.75
N ALA A 23 50.11 -0.45 13.37
CA ALA A 23 50.68 0.63 14.17
C ALA A 23 49.63 1.17 15.15
N ARG A 24 49.95 1.15 16.46
CA ARG A 24 49.14 1.82 17.49
C ARG A 24 49.54 3.29 17.58
N LEU A 25 48.55 4.19 17.56
CA LEU A 25 48.73 5.58 17.98
C LEU A 25 47.76 5.91 19.11
N SER A 26 48.31 6.12 20.30
CA SER A 26 47.61 6.65 21.47
C SER A 26 47.74 8.18 21.49
N TRP A 27 46.64 8.89 21.72
CA TRP A 27 46.69 10.31 22.07
C TRP A 27 45.98 10.59 23.39
N THR A 28 46.57 11.51 24.15
CA THR A 28 46.39 11.64 25.60
C THR A 28 45.38 12.74 25.93
N ARG A 29 44.69 12.57 27.06
CA ARG A 29 43.81 13.60 27.64
C ARG A 29 44.58 14.90 27.93
N LEU A 30 43.93 16.04 27.73
CA LEU A 30 44.22 17.26 28.47
C LEU A 30 42.94 17.78 29.11
N ALA A 31 42.98 18.06 30.41
CA ALA A 31 41.91 18.73 31.14
C ALA A 31 42.49 19.99 31.78
N LEU A 32 41.69 21.06 31.84
CA LEU A 32 42.02 22.26 32.61
C LEU A 32 40.72 22.89 33.12
N ALA A 33 40.73 23.33 34.37
CA ALA A 33 39.54 23.75 35.11
C ALA A 33 39.81 25.04 35.93
N ALA A 34 38.81 25.91 35.97
CA ALA A 34 38.49 26.98 36.93
C ALA A 34 37.13 27.56 36.47
N GLY A 35 36.10 27.82 37.28
CA GLY A 35 36.06 28.58 38.54
C GLY A 35 35.79 30.07 38.23
N SER A 36 34.82 30.81 38.80
CA SER A 36 33.89 30.55 39.92
C SER A 36 32.77 31.63 40.01
N VAL A 37 31.57 31.26 40.48
CA VAL A 37 30.74 31.97 41.51
C VAL A 37 30.00 33.32 41.23
N LEU A 38 28.65 33.28 41.38
CA LEU A 38 27.64 34.30 41.84
C LEU A 38 27.59 35.72 41.18
N THR A 39 26.47 36.45 41.07
CA THR A 39 25.29 36.60 41.98
C THR A 39 24.03 37.14 41.25
N LEU A 40 22.89 37.16 41.97
CA LEU A 40 21.53 37.61 41.56
C LEU A 40 21.38 39.08 41.13
N GLY A 41 20.31 39.39 40.36
CA GLY A 41 19.77 40.75 40.22
C GLY A 41 18.64 40.89 39.19
N SER A 42 17.37 40.92 39.63
CA SER A 42 16.20 41.12 38.77
C SER A 42 15.58 42.51 38.95
N VAL A 43 15.42 43.27 37.85
CA VAL A 43 14.44 44.39 37.76
C VAL A 43 13.92 44.47 36.31
N ALA A 44 12.62 44.66 36.13
CA ALA A 44 11.97 44.75 34.83
C ALA A 44 11.86 46.19 34.31
N ALA A 45 11.98 46.39 32.99
CA ALA A 45 11.30 47.45 32.24
C ALA A 45 11.36 47.25 30.70
N GLY A 46 10.20 47.11 30.05
CA GLY A 46 9.94 47.71 28.74
C GLY A 46 10.41 47.00 27.46
N CYS A 47 9.64 46.00 26.99
CA CYS A 47 9.42 45.72 25.57
C CYS A 47 7.89 45.72 25.37
N SER A 48 7.24 46.60 24.60
CA SER A 48 7.40 46.89 23.16
C SER A 48 7.10 45.67 22.29
N SER A 49 5.94 45.70 21.60
CA SER A 49 5.43 44.69 20.65
C SER A 49 5.54 43.24 21.13
N GLY A 50 4.65 42.83 22.03
CA GLY A 50 4.71 41.53 22.69
C GLY A 50 4.21 40.35 21.86
N GLU A 51 5.11 39.40 21.59
CA GLU A 51 4.77 37.98 21.52
C GLU A 51 4.50 37.48 22.95
N VAL A 52 3.32 36.91 23.20
CA VAL A 52 3.03 36.23 24.46
C VAL A 52 3.48 34.79 24.31
N THR A 53 4.68 34.47 24.80
CA THR A 53 5.16 33.09 24.86
C THR A 53 4.31 32.30 25.84
N CYS A 54 3.75 31.20 25.35
CA CYS A 54 2.81 30.36 26.08
C CYS A 54 3.54 29.47 27.09
N ASP A 55 3.39 29.73 28.39
CA ASP A 55 3.96 28.90 29.47
C ASP A 55 3.02 27.71 29.78
N GLY A 56 2.67 26.95 28.74
CA GLY A 56 1.62 25.93 28.74
C GLY A 56 1.22 25.45 27.34
N VAL A 57 0.05 24.82 27.22
CA VAL A 57 -0.49 24.36 25.92
C VAL A 57 -1.31 25.48 25.27
N GLU A 58 -0.96 25.86 24.05
CA GLU A 58 -1.76 26.79 23.25
C GLU A 58 -2.83 26.01 22.46
N ILE A 59 -4.10 26.30 22.74
CA ILE A 59 -5.24 25.73 22.02
C ILE A 59 -6.07 26.88 21.47
N GLN A 60 -6.19 26.97 20.14
CA GLN A 60 -6.94 28.01 19.42
C GLN A 60 -6.56 29.45 19.79
N GLY A 61 -5.26 29.75 19.95
CA GLY A 61 -4.80 31.10 20.29
C GLY A 61 -4.99 31.48 21.76
N ARG A 62 -5.32 30.51 22.63
CA ARG A 62 -5.36 30.70 24.10
C ARG A 62 -4.39 29.75 24.79
N CYS A 63 -3.67 30.31 25.76
CA CYS A 63 -2.75 29.59 26.61
C CYS A 63 -3.45 28.99 27.83
N TYR A 64 -3.28 27.69 28.00
CA TYR A 64 -3.73 26.92 29.16
C TYR A 64 -2.49 26.42 29.90
N ALA A 65 -2.39 26.68 31.20
CA ALA A 65 -1.31 26.12 32.01
C ALA A 65 -1.40 24.59 31.96
N ALA A 66 -0.33 23.92 31.50
CA ALA A 66 -0.27 22.47 31.53
C ALA A 66 -0.18 22.00 32.97
N CYS A 67 -1.06 21.09 33.42
CA CYS A 67 -0.76 20.37 34.64
C CYS A 67 0.46 19.46 34.44
N THR A 68 1.03 19.05 35.56
CA THR A 68 1.94 17.90 35.64
C THR A 68 1.44 17.03 36.77
N ASP A 69 1.75 15.74 36.79
CA ASP A 69 1.31 14.84 37.88
C ASP A 69 1.74 15.36 39.25
N SER A 70 2.94 15.96 39.36
CA SER A 70 3.44 16.61 40.57
C SER A 70 2.68 17.88 41.00
N ALA A 71 1.83 18.44 40.14
CA ALA A 71 0.94 19.56 40.45
C ALA A 71 -0.49 19.11 40.75
N CYS A 72 -0.80 17.82 40.57
CA CYS A 72 -2.07 17.23 40.94
C CYS A 72 -2.08 16.83 42.42
N ALA A 73 -3.28 16.70 43.01
CA ALA A 73 -3.41 16.13 44.35
C ALA A 73 -2.99 14.65 44.35
N ASP A 74 -2.47 14.16 45.48
CA ASP A 74 -1.99 12.78 45.61
C ASP A 74 -3.02 11.76 45.10
N GLY A 75 -2.62 10.97 44.10
CA GLY A 75 -3.46 9.97 43.41
C GLY A 75 -4.07 10.43 42.08
N ASN A 76 -4.20 11.74 41.84
CA ASN A 76 -4.71 12.26 40.56
C ASN A 76 -3.58 12.33 39.51
N ARG A 77 -3.88 11.95 38.27
CA ARG A 77 -2.96 12.10 37.12
C ARG A 77 -3.34 13.33 36.29
N CYS A 78 -2.36 13.98 35.67
CA CYS A 78 -2.60 15.02 34.69
C CYS A 78 -2.91 14.39 33.33
N VAL A 79 -4.17 14.49 32.90
CA VAL A 79 -4.67 13.82 31.70
C VAL A 79 -5.19 14.84 30.70
N ALA A 80 -4.78 14.71 29.43
CA ALA A 80 -5.39 15.44 28.32
C ALA A 80 -6.88 15.11 28.22
N ASP A 81 -7.72 16.13 28.41
CA ASP A 81 -9.16 16.02 28.29
C ASP A 81 -9.55 15.64 26.85
N LEU A 82 -10.18 14.48 26.66
CA LEU A 82 -10.47 13.94 25.32
C LEU A 82 -11.45 14.81 24.51
N ALA A 83 -12.23 15.68 25.16
CA ALA A 83 -13.19 16.56 24.51
C ALA A 83 -12.58 17.90 24.07
N THR A 84 -11.62 18.42 24.82
CA THR A 84 -11.06 19.79 24.64
C THR A 84 -9.56 19.85 24.34
N GLY A 85 -8.83 18.75 24.56
CA GLY A 85 -7.37 18.69 24.49
C GLY A 85 -6.64 19.36 25.66
N VAL A 86 -7.36 20.02 26.58
CA VAL A 86 -6.75 20.74 27.71
C VAL A 86 -6.37 19.73 28.81
N PRO A 87 -5.12 19.65 29.24
CA PRO A 87 -4.73 18.74 30.31
C PRO A 87 -5.29 19.20 31.67
N ALA A 88 -5.91 18.28 32.42
CA ALA A 88 -6.47 18.51 33.75
C ALA A 88 -6.16 17.34 34.69
N CYS A 89 -6.00 17.64 35.99
CA CYS A 89 -5.83 16.62 37.02
C CYS A 89 -7.13 15.81 37.20
N ARG A 90 -7.13 14.54 36.82
CA ARG A 90 -8.29 13.65 36.94
C ARG A 90 -8.11 12.65 38.09
N PRO A 91 -9.13 12.46 38.94
CA PRO A 91 -9.07 11.44 39.97
C PRO A 91 -9.01 10.05 39.32
N PRO A 92 -8.35 9.08 39.96
CA PRO A 92 -8.42 7.69 39.54
C PRO A 92 -9.83 7.15 39.81
N CYS A 93 -10.19 6.09 39.11
CA CYS A 93 -11.43 5.35 39.31
C CYS A 93 -11.20 3.87 39.06
N GLU A 94 -12.00 3.02 39.70
CA GLU A 94 -12.12 1.61 39.32
C GLU A 94 -13.34 1.43 38.40
N ASP A 95 -14.42 2.18 38.59
CA ASP A 95 -15.61 2.18 37.72
C ASP A 95 -16.33 3.53 37.58
N GLU A 96 -17.41 3.54 36.79
CA GLU A 96 -18.20 4.72 36.41
C GLU A 96 -18.85 5.45 37.62
N GLY A 97 -19.03 4.76 38.75
CA GLY A 97 -19.62 5.32 39.96
C GLY A 97 -18.65 6.13 40.84
N ASP A 98 -17.35 5.94 40.68
CA ASP A 98 -16.31 6.79 41.30
C ASP A 98 -16.29 8.21 40.70
N CYS A 99 -16.94 8.38 39.56
CA CYS A 99 -16.87 9.57 38.74
C CYS A 99 -18.04 10.52 38.99
N GLU A 100 -17.72 11.81 39.16
CA GLU A 100 -18.74 12.85 39.31
C GLU A 100 -19.65 12.92 38.07
N ILE A 101 -20.93 13.20 38.29
CA ILE A 101 -21.98 13.28 37.25
C ILE A 101 -21.53 14.15 36.07
N GLY A 102 -21.23 13.51 34.94
CA GLY A 102 -20.65 14.16 33.75
C GLY A 102 -19.26 13.67 33.37
N THR A 103 -18.68 12.77 34.15
CA THR A 103 -17.43 12.06 33.84
C THR A 103 -17.65 10.55 33.82
N ASN A 104 -16.79 9.85 33.10
CA ASN A 104 -16.77 8.41 32.98
C ASN A 104 -15.39 7.86 33.33
N CYS A 105 -15.35 6.61 33.79
CA CYS A 105 -14.13 5.91 34.15
C CYS A 105 -13.48 5.27 32.93
N VAL A 106 -12.52 5.99 32.34
CA VAL A 106 -11.86 5.59 31.09
C VAL A 106 -10.46 5.05 31.40
N GLY A 107 -10.11 3.91 30.80
CA GLY A 107 -8.76 3.35 30.83
C GLY A 107 -7.82 4.09 29.89
N ILE A 108 -6.68 4.52 30.40
CA ILE A 108 -5.69 5.37 29.72
C ILE A 108 -4.34 4.67 29.77
N LEU A 109 -3.69 4.53 28.62
CA LEU A 109 -2.37 3.92 28.53
C LEU A 109 -1.28 4.95 28.85
N PHE A 110 -0.66 4.82 30.01
CA PHE A 110 0.57 5.52 30.40
C PHE A 110 1.80 4.61 30.12
N PRO A 111 3.03 5.17 30.12
CA PRO A 111 4.25 4.37 29.94
C PRO A 111 4.44 3.28 31.01
N GLU A 112 3.88 3.48 32.21
CA GLU A 112 3.95 2.51 33.32
C GLU A 112 2.88 1.41 33.25
N GLY A 113 1.82 1.59 32.44
CA GLY A 113 0.68 0.69 32.34
C GLY A 113 -0.64 1.40 32.03
N THR A 114 -1.73 0.64 31.98
CA THR A 114 -3.08 1.23 31.83
C THR A 114 -3.65 1.59 33.20
N GLU A 115 -3.91 2.87 33.43
CA GLU A 115 -4.59 3.39 34.62
C GLU A 115 -5.97 3.95 34.25
N LYS A 116 -6.93 3.90 35.17
CA LYS A 116 -8.31 4.35 34.93
C LYS A 116 -8.55 5.69 35.65
N HIS A 117 -9.12 6.66 34.93
CA HIS A 117 -9.42 7.98 35.49
C HIS A 117 -10.79 8.50 35.04
N CYS A 118 -11.40 9.33 35.90
CA CYS A 118 -12.65 10.02 35.58
C CYS A 118 -12.40 11.13 34.57
N LEU A 119 -12.66 10.80 33.30
CA LEU A 119 -12.60 11.72 32.18
C LEU A 119 -14.02 12.15 31.79
N PRO A 120 -14.29 13.43 31.53
CA PRO A 120 -15.51 13.79 30.84
C PRO A 120 -15.45 13.15 29.45
N LEU A 121 -16.42 12.27 29.16
CA LEU A 121 -16.74 12.01 27.77
C LEU A 121 -17.19 13.31 27.13
N ARG A 122 -17.00 13.39 25.81
CA ARG A 122 -17.49 14.50 24.98
C ARG A 122 -19.03 14.68 25.08
N GLU A 123 -19.72 13.72 25.70
CA GLU A 123 -21.18 13.66 25.92
C GLU A 123 -21.54 13.17 27.35
N GLY A 124 -20.74 13.50 28.38
CA GLY A 124 -20.80 12.85 29.70
C GLY A 124 -22.08 13.01 30.54
N ARG A 125 -22.40 11.91 31.28
CA ARG A 125 -23.29 11.71 32.47
C ARG A 125 -23.74 10.23 32.68
N THR A 126 -24.57 9.94 33.69
CA THR A 126 -25.20 8.63 34.01
C THR A 126 -26.22 8.16 32.96
N GLY A 127 -26.32 6.85 32.72
CA GLY A 127 -26.63 6.28 31.39
C GLY A 127 -27.90 5.44 31.22
N GLN A 128 -28.07 4.93 29.99
CA GLN A 128 -29.21 4.11 29.55
C GLN A 128 -29.27 2.76 30.29
N HIS A 129 -30.48 2.31 30.64
CA HIS A 129 -30.82 1.04 31.32
C HIS A 129 -30.52 0.93 32.83
N GLU A 130 -30.04 1.98 33.49
CA GLU A 130 -29.85 1.95 34.96
C GLU A 130 -31.20 1.91 35.71
N PRO A 131 -31.35 1.13 36.81
CA PRO A 131 -32.58 1.12 37.59
C PRO A 131 -32.88 2.47 38.24
N CYS A 132 -34.15 2.87 38.27
CA CYS A 132 -34.60 4.15 38.82
C CYS A 132 -35.88 3.99 39.63
N ALA A 133 -36.05 4.82 40.67
CA ALA A 133 -37.29 4.94 41.41
C ALA A 133 -38.16 6.09 40.88
N GLU A 134 -37.54 7.20 40.49
CA GLU A 134 -38.21 8.39 39.95
C GLU A 134 -37.39 9.07 38.82
N PRO A 135 -38.01 9.91 37.97
CA PRO A 135 -37.33 10.63 36.87
C PRO A 135 -36.09 11.43 37.25
N ALA A 136 -35.97 11.85 38.52
CA ALA A 136 -34.83 12.60 39.02
C ALA A 136 -33.57 11.74 39.25
N ASP A 137 -33.71 10.41 39.32
CA ASP A 137 -32.58 9.46 39.38
C ASP A 137 -31.90 9.34 38.02
N CYS A 138 -32.67 9.57 36.94
CA CYS A 138 -32.19 9.50 35.57
C CYS A 138 -31.60 10.82 35.10
N ASP A 139 -30.75 10.74 34.09
CA ASP A 139 -30.25 11.94 33.43
C ASP A 139 -31.27 12.56 32.47
N GLY A 140 -32.28 13.19 33.05
CA GLY A 140 -33.27 13.98 32.33
C GLY A 140 -32.64 15.10 31.48
N ALA A 141 -31.40 15.50 31.76
CA ALA A 141 -30.67 16.49 30.95
C ALA A 141 -30.07 15.90 29.65
N ARG A 142 -29.81 14.59 29.56
CA ARG A 142 -29.50 13.89 28.29
C ARG A 142 -30.70 13.11 27.73
N GLY A 143 -31.91 13.39 28.21
CA GLY A 143 -33.14 12.81 27.68
C GLY A 143 -33.44 11.37 28.15
N PHE A 144 -32.75 10.91 29.20
CA PHE A 144 -33.08 9.67 29.89
C PHE A 144 -34.15 9.93 30.94
N ASP A 145 -35.18 9.10 30.96
CA ASP A 145 -36.30 9.21 31.89
C ASP A 145 -36.61 7.84 32.49
N CYS A 146 -37.20 7.84 33.68
CA CYS A 146 -37.47 6.63 34.42
C CYS A 146 -38.71 5.92 33.85
N ALA A 147 -38.47 4.87 33.06
CA ALA A 147 -39.49 4.16 32.29
C ALA A 147 -39.64 2.70 32.76
N ALA A 148 -40.86 2.20 32.84
CA ALA A 148 -41.12 0.82 33.23
C ALA A 148 -40.74 -0.15 32.12
N THR A 149 -39.90 -1.14 32.43
CA THR A 149 -39.61 -2.29 31.56
C THR A 149 -40.16 -3.57 32.18
N SER A 150 -40.15 -4.68 31.42
CA SER A 150 -40.45 -6.02 31.95
C SER A 150 -39.50 -6.47 33.07
N GLY A 151 -38.32 -5.84 33.20
CA GLY A 151 -37.35 -6.07 34.29
C GLY A 151 -37.45 -5.08 35.45
N GLY A 152 -38.39 -4.13 35.43
CA GLY A 152 -38.49 -3.02 36.39
C GLY A 152 -38.22 -1.65 35.75
N ASN A 153 -38.28 -0.59 36.54
CA ASN A 153 -38.06 0.77 36.07
C ASN A 153 -36.57 0.99 35.72
N GLN A 154 -36.31 1.57 34.55
CA GLN A 154 -34.97 1.91 34.07
C GLN A 154 -34.91 3.28 33.39
N CYS A 155 -33.74 3.92 33.43
CA CYS A 155 -33.45 5.15 32.71
C CYS A 155 -33.36 4.89 31.20
N LEU A 156 -34.45 5.12 30.47
CA LEU A 156 -34.50 4.93 29.02
C LEU A 156 -34.54 6.27 28.29
N LYS A 157 -33.91 6.33 27.12
CA LYS A 157 -33.97 7.51 26.27
C LYS A 157 -35.37 7.61 25.65
N ARG A 158 -36.03 8.75 25.85
CA ARG A 158 -37.28 9.06 25.14
C ARG A 158 -37.01 9.25 23.65
N CYS A 159 -37.96 8.84 22.82
CA CYS A 159 -37.99 9.09 21.38
C CYS A 159 -39.37 9.62 20.96
N THR A 160 -39.39 10.41 19.90
CA THR A 160 -40.56 11.05 19.30
C THR A 160 -40.78 10.63 17.85
N ASP A 161 -39.75 10.09 17.19
CA ASP A 161 -39.87 9.39 15.91
C ASP A 161 -38.99 8.12 15.85
N LEU A 162 -39.06 7.40 14.72
CA LEU A 162 -38.35 6.13 14.51
C LEU A 162 -36.84 6.29 14.24
N GLY A 163 -36.34 7.52 14.03
CA GLY A 163 -34.93 7.81 13.71
C GLY A 163 -34.05 8.14 14.92
N GLU A 164 -34.62 8.36 16.11
CA GLU A 164 -33.87 8.79 17.31
C GLU A 164 -33.21 7.65 18.11
N CYS A 165 -33.43 6.40 17.69
CA CYS A 165 -32.97 5.17 18.34
C CYS A 165 -31.68 4.60 17.73
N ARG A 166 -30.96 3.75 18.47
CA ARG A 166 -29.73 3.11 17.95
C ARG A 166 -30.06 2.04 16.92
N SER A 167 -29.08 1.68 16.09
CA SER A 167 -29.19 0.55 15.15
C SER A 167 -29.61 -0.73 15.91
N GLY A 168 -30.72 -1.35 15.49
CA GLY A 168 -31.33 -2.50 16.17
C GLY A 168 -32.48 -2.18 17.14
N GLU A 169 -32.72 -0.89 17.43
CA GLU A 169 -33.84 -0.43 18.25
C GLU A 169 -34.92 0.25 17.38
N ARG A 170 -36.17 0.28 17.88
CA ARG A 170 -37.27 1.08 17.32
C ARG A 170 -37.93 1.88 18.43
N CYS A 171 -38.50 3.02 18.06
CA CYS A 171 -39.34 3.79 18.98
C CYS A 171 -40.68 3.08 19.21
N VAL A 172 -41.01 2.78 20.47
CA VAL A 172 -42.29 2.18 20.89
C VAL A 172 -43.08 3.23 21.66
N ASP A 173 -44.20 3.67 21.09
CA ASP A 173 -45.02 4.79 21.58
C ASP A 173 -46.02 4.33 22.65
N GLU A 174 -45.94 4.92 23.85
CA GLU A 174 -46.90 4.72 24.95
C GLU A 174 -47.71 5.99 25.27
N GLY A 175 -47.97 6.83 24.26
CA GLY A 175 -49.01 7.88 24.32
C GLY A 175 -48.62 9.17 25.07
N ALA A 176 -47.39 9.26 25.55
CA ALA A 176 -46.80 10.48 26.13
C ALA A 176 -45.36 10.75 25.61
N GLY A 177 -45.03 10.16 24.44
CA GLY A 177 -43.66 9.95 23.95
C GLY A 177 -43.33 8.45 23.99
N GLY A 178 -42.49 8.00 23.07
CA GLY A 178 -42.03 6.62 23.01
C GLY A 178 -40.69 6.41 23.70
N PHE A 179 -40.27 5.15 23.76
CA PHE A 179 -38.94 4.74 24.20
C PHE A 179 -38.29 3.82 23.16
N CYS A 180 -36.96 3.92 23.03
CA CYS A 180 -36.20 3.01 22.18
C CYS A 180 -36.16 1.61 22.81
N GLN A 181 -36.67 0.62 22.09
CA GLN A 181 -36.65 -0.80 22.48
C GLN A 181 -36.12 -1.64 21.32
N ALA A 182 -35.46 -2.76 21.61
CA ALA A 182 -34.99 -3.69 20.57
C ALA A 182 -36.12 -4.09 19.61
N ALA A 183 -35.89 -3.96 18.30
CA ALA A 183 -36.90 -4.24 17.29
C ALA A 183 -37.03 -5.76 17.03
N PRO A 184 -38.25 -6.31 16.89
CA PRO A 184 -38.43 -7.69 16.42
C PRO A 184 -37.97 -7.80 14.96
N CYS A 185 -37.01 -8.67 14.70
CA CYS A 185 -36.33 -8.82 13.41
C CYS A 185 -37.16 -9.71 12.47
N GLY A 186 -37.75 -9.16 11.40
CA GLY A 186 -38.58 -9.93 10.47
C GLY A 186 -39.79 -10.66 11.09
N GLY A 187 -40.23 -10.28 12.30
CA GLY A 187 -41.27 -10.98 13.07
C GLY A 187 -40.76 -12.07 14.02
N ALA A 188 -39.45 -12.29 14.11
CA ALA A 188 -38.81 -13.16 15.10
C ALA A 188 -38.01 -12.37 16.14
N THR A 189 -37.91 -12.91 17.36
CA THR A 189 -36.91 -12.48 18.35
C THR A 189 -35.58 -13.19 18.09
N CYS A 190 -34.51 -12.45 17.79
CA CYS A 190 -33.17 -13.02 17.71
C CYS A 190 -32.70 -13.47 19.09
N ASP A 191 -31.96 -14.59 19.15
CA ASP A 191 -31.30 -15.04 20.37
C ASP A 191 -29.98 -14.26 20.56
N TYR A 192 -30.10 -13.09 21.18
CA TYR A 192 -28.95 -12.26 21.55
C TYR A 192 -28.01 -12.95 22.55
N GLN A 193 -28.48 -13.94 23.33
CA GLN A 193 -27.59 -14.73 24.22
C GLN A 193 -26.80 -15.78 23.43
N GLY A 194 -27.33 -16.26 22.31
CA GLY A 194 -26.64 -17.09 21.32
C GLY A 194 -25.64 -16.34 20.42
N GLY A 195 -25.48 -15.02 20.61
CA GLY A 195 -24.60 -14.17 19.79
C GLY A 195 -25.21 -13.75 18.44
N PHE A 196 -26.54 -13.81 18.30
CA PHE A 196 -27.25 -13.34 17.11
C PHE A 196 -27.63 -11.86 17.23
N GLU A 197 -27.48 -11.13 16.13
CA GLU A 197 -27.84 -9.72 15.98
C GLU A 197 -28.81 -9.56 14.81
N CYS A 198 -29.68 -8.54 14.85
CA CYS A 198 -30.58 -8.24 13.75
C CYS A 198 -29.87 -7.35 12.71
N VAL A 199 -29.67 -7.86 11.50
CA VAL A 199 -29.10 -7.12 10.37
C VAL A 199 -29.98 -7.36 9.14
N ALA A 200 -30.50 -6.28 8.54
CA ALA A 200 -31.37 -6.32 7.36
C ALA A 200 -32.53 -7.35 7.46
N ASP A 201 -33.29 -7.29 8.56
CA ASP A 201 -34.41 -8.20 8.90
C ASP A 201 -34.05 -9.68 9.11
N ALA A 202 -32.75 -10.04 9.16
CA ALA A 202 -32.28 -11.38 9.48
C ALA A 202 -31.51 -11.43 10.82
N CYS A 203 -31.71 -12.51 11.59
CA CYS A 203 -30.89 -12.81 12.76
C CYS A 203 -29.57 -13.47 12.29
N VAL A 204 -28.47 -12.73 12.33
CA VAL A 204 -27.14 -13.18 11.91
C VAL A 204 -26.23 -13.39 13.11
N LYS A 205 -25.45 -14.47 13.12
CA LYS A 205 -24.53 -14.76 14.23
C LYS A 205 -23.23 -13.97 14.04
N ARG A 206 -22.81 -13.22 15.06
CA ARG A 206 -21.49 -12.58 15.06
C ARG A 206 -20.38 -13.64 15.14
N CYS A 207 -19.24 -13.30 14.57
CA CYS A 207 -18.01 -14.08 14.65
C CYS A 207 -16.79 -13.16 14.69
N THR A 208 -15.71 -13.67 15.24
CA THR A 208 -14.41 -13.01 15.30
C THR A 208 -13.53 -13.54 14.16
N ALA A 209 -12.78 -12.66 13.49
CA ALA A 209 -11.85 -13.09 12.44
C ALA A 209 -10.86 -14.14 12.96
N GLY A 210 -10.80 -15.31 12.32
CA GLY A 210 -9.98 -16.45 12.74
C GLY A 210 -10.59 -17.39 13.79
N ALA A 211 -11.78 -17.12 14.32
CA ALA A 211 -12.45 -17.98 15.29
C ALA A 211 -13.34 -19.05 14.61
N LYS A 212 -13.37 -20.28 15.15
CA LYS A 212 -14.25 -21.38 14.70
C LYS A 212 -15.70 -21.22 15.23
N GLU A 213 -16.24 -20.02 15.16
CA GLU A 213 -17.54 -19.67 15.73
C GLU A 213 -18.71 -19.96 14.79
N CYS A 214 -18.42 -20.10 13.50
CA CYS A 214 -19.39 -20.42 12.46
C CYS A 214 -19.52 -21.95 12.26
N ALA A 215 -20.66 -22.39 11.74
CA ALA A 215 -20.92 -23.80 11.45
C ALA A 215 -20.02 -24.32 10.32
N ALA A 216 -19.89 -25.64 10.19
CA ALA A 216 -19.06 -26.24 9.16
C ALA A 216 -19.58 -25.88 7.75
N GLY A 217 -18.75 -25.13 7.00
CA GLY A 217 -19.08 -24.58 5.68
C GLY A 217 -19.27 -23.06 5.67
N GLU A 218 -19.47 -22.43 6.83
CA GLU A 218 -19.67 -20.98 6.97
C GLU A 218 -18.35 -20.22 7.11
N LEU A 219 -18.27 -19.07 6.44
CA LEU A 219 -17.17 -18.11 6.58
C LEU A 219 -17.58 -16.95 7.49
N CYS A 220 -16.59 -16.37 8.18
CA CYS A 220 -16.77 -15.16 8.97
C CYS A 220 -16.49 -13.93 8.11
N ALA A 221 -17.53 -13.30 7.55
CA ALA A 221 -17.39 -12.14 6.68
C ALA A 221 -17.38 -10.85 7.50
N THR A 222 -16.27 -10.12 7.50
CA THR A 222 -16.16 -8.80 8.15
C THR A 222 -16.92 -7.73 7.38
N HIS A 223 -17.69 -6.89 8.08
CA HIS A 223 -18.42 -5.77 7.49
C HIS A 223 -17.65 -4.45 7.73
N GLU A 224 -17.42 -3.65 6.69
CA GLU A 224 -16.80 -2.32 6.86
C GLU A 224 -17.66 -1.45 7.79
N GLY A 225 -17.02 -0.79 8.75
CA GLY A 225 -17.70 0.03 9.76
C GLY A 225 -17.99 -0.66 11.10
N LEU A 226 -17.75 -1.98 11.24
CA LEU A 226 -17.78 -2.65 12.56
C LEU A 226 -16.37 -2.86 13.12
N PRO A 227 -16.03 -2.29 14.28
CA PRO A 227 -14.76 -2.58 14.94
C PRO A 227 -14.76 -4.03 15.47
N GLN A 228 -13.94 -4.88 14.83
CA GLN A 228 -13.53 -6.22 15.29
C GLN A 228 -14.60 -7.33 15.27
N GLY A 229 -15.51 -7.34 14.29
CA GLY A 229 -16.45 -8.46 14.11
C GLY A 229 -16.92 -8.66 12.66
N GLY A 230 -17.24 -9.91 12.33
CA GLY A 230 -17.95 -10.30 11.12
C GLY A 230 -19.23 -11.07 11.42
N TYR A 231 -19.88 -11.56 10.37
CA TYR A 231 -21.06 -12.42 10.46
C TYR A 231 -20.80 -13.77 9.81
N CYS A 232 -21.28 -14.85 10.45
CA CYS A 232 -21.22 -16.19 9.90
C CYS A 232 -22.18 -16.33 8.72
N LYS A 233 -21.67 -16.80 7.57
CA LYS A 233 -22.49 -17.12 6.41
C LYS A 233 -21.99 -18.35 5.67
N ALA A 234 -22.82 -19.38 5.62
CA ALA A 234 -22.96 -20.24 4.44
C ALA A 234 -24.41 -20.25 4.02
N GLY A 235 -24.61 -20.12 2.71
CA GLY A 235 -25.81 -20.58 2.05
C GLY A 235 -25.43 -20.92 0.62
N PRO A 236 -26.02 -21.95 0.01
CA PRO A 236 -26.03 -22.02 -1.44
C PRO A 236 -26.66 -20.73 -1.96
N CYS A 237 -25.98 -20.04 -2.87
CA CYS A 237 -26.50 -18.85 -3.51
C CYS A 237 -27.05 -19.20 -4.90
N SER A 238 -28.01 -18.42 -5.36
CA SER A 238 -28.65 -18.56 -6.69
C SER A 238 -28.54 -17.30 -7.55
N SER A 239 -28.13 -16.19 -6.94
CA SER A 239 -27.98 -14.86 -7.54
C SER A 239 -26.91 -14.07 -6.78
N ASN A 240 -26.32 -13.04 -7.40
CA ASN A 240 -25.41 -12.14 -6.67
C ASN A 240 -26.09 -11.42 -5.50
N ARG A 241 -27.40 -11.19 -5.59
CA ARG A 241 -28.23 -10.61 -4.53
C ARG A 241 -28.21 -11.44 -3.25
N ASP A 242 -28.09 -12.76 -3.35
CA ASP A 242 -27.95 -13.64 -2.18
C ASP A 242 -26.64 -13.38 -1.43
N CYS A 243 -25.66 -12.70 -2.06
CA CYS A 243 -24.35 -12.35 -1.52
C CYS A 243 -24.18 -10.85 -1.17
N GLU A 244 -25.13 -9.96 -1.52
CA GLU A 244 -25.04 -8.49 -1.36
C GLU A 244 -24.86 -7.97 0.08
N LEU A 245 -25.10 -8.81 1.10
CA LEU A 245 -24.93 -8.45 2.53
C LEU A 245 -23.47 -8.13 2.93
N THR A 246 -22.50 -8.31 2.03
CA THR A 246 -21.12 -7.87 2.24
C THR A 246 -20.56 -7.32 0.93
N PRO A 247 -20.11 -6.05 0.89
CA PRO A 247 -19.46 -5.48 -0.29
C PRO A 247 -18.31 -6.39 -0.78
N GLY A 248 -18.24 -6.63 -2.09
CA GLY A 248 -17.23 -7.51 -2.69
C GLY A 248 -17.57 -9.01 -2.69
N TYR A 249 -18.74 -9.46 -2.21
CA TYR A 249 -19.14 -10.86 -2.41
C TYR A 249 -19.97 -11.04 -3.69
N ARG A 250 -19.79 -12.20 -4.34
CA ARG A 250 -20.52 -12.63 -5.55
C ARG A 250 -20.89 -14.10 -5.43
N CYS A 251 -21.95 -14.49 -6.14
CA CYS A 251 -22.36 -15.88 -6.19
C CYS A 251 -21.64 -16.59 -7.32
N ILE A 252 -20.80 -17.59 -7.01
CA ILE A 252 -20.02 -18.37 -7.99
C ILE A 252 -20.12 -19.85 -7.61
N GLU A 253 -20.52 -20.71 -8.55
CA GLU A 253 -20.64 -22.17 -8.32
C GLU A 253 -21.44 -22.49 -7.05
N ASP A 254 -22.64 -21.90 -6.97
CA ASP A 254 -23.56 -21.94 -5.82
C ASP A 254 -22.97 -21.44 -4.48
N SER A 255 -21.83 -20.77 -4.45
CA SER A 255 -21.18 -20.29 -3.22
C SER A 255 -20.97 -18.76 -3.22
N CYS A 256 -21.33 -18.09 -2.11
CA CYS A 256 -20.94 -16.70 -1.91
C CYS A 256 -19.45 -16.62 -1.59
N VAL A 257 -18.65 -16.29 -2.61
CA VAL A 257 -17.21 -16.07 -2.47
C VAL A 257 -16.90 -14.59 -2.48
N GLN A 258 -15.80 -14.20 -1.82
CA GLN A 258 -15.21 -12.88 -1.97
C GLN A 258 -14.56 -12.81 -3.36
N ALA A 259 -15.37 -12.40 -4.33
CA ALA A 259 -14.90 -12.09 -5.68
C ALA A 259 -14.32 -10.67 -5.69
N LEU A 260 -13.67 -10.28 -6.78
CA LEU A 260 -12.90 -9.02 -6.83
C LEU A 260 -11.68 -9.06 -5.91
N CYS A 261 -10.91 -10.14 -5.99
CA CYS A 261 -9.48 -9.89 -5.99
C CYS A 261 -9.19 -9.04 -7.25
N THR A 262 -8.89 -7.77 -7.04
CA THR A 262 -8.14 -6.99 -8.04
C THR A 262 -6.66 -7.30 -7.93
N GLU A 263 -6.20 -7.93 -6.84
CA GLU A 263 -4.81 -8.27 -6.60
C GLU A 263 -4.54 -9.64 -5.95
N HIS A 264 -3.40 -10.28 -6.27
CA HIS A 264 -2.93 -11.49 -5.57
C HIS A 264 -2.64 -11.23 -4.08
N SER A 265 -2.25 -10.00 -3.73
CA SER A 265 -2.03 -9.52 -2.36
C SER A 265 -3.30 -9.61 -1.50
N GLN A 266 -4.49 -9.50 -2.11
CA GLN A 266 -5.78 -9.55 -1.43
C GLN A 266 -6.23 -10.97 -1.08
N CYS A 267 -5.53 -12.01 -1.56
CA CYS A 267 -5.88 -13.41 -1.29
C CYS A 267 -5.26 -13.97 0.01
N GLU A 268 -5.31 -13.16 1.07
CA GLU A 268 -4.91 -13.44 2.48
C GLU A 268 -3.77 -14.47 2.67
N GLY A 269 -2.65 -14.28 1.97
CA GLY A 269 -1.41 -15.04 2.19
C GLY A 269 -1.42 -16.51 1.74
N GLY A 270 -2.35 -16.93 0.86
CA GLY A 270 -2.37 -18.30 0.35
C GLY A 270 -3.07 -18.55 -0.98
N GLY A 271 -3.73 -17.54 -1.57
CA GLY A 271 -4.45 -17.68 -2.82
C GLY A 271 -3.81 -16.97 -4.02
N LEU A 272 -4.12 -17.49 -5.20
CA LEU A 272 -3.93 -16.83 -6.49
C LEU A 272 -5.23 -16.13 -6.88
N CYS A 273 -5.12 -14.89 -7.33
CA CYS A 273 -6.23 -14.20 -7.95
C CYS A 273 -6.43 -14.72 -9.39
N SER A 274 -7.35 -15.67 -9.54
CA SER A 274 -7.62 -16.33 -10.81
C SER A 274 -8.77 -15.63 -11.56
N PRO A 275 -8.55 -15.18 -12.81
CA PRO A 275 -9.60 -14.61 -13.64
C PRO A 275 -10.55 -15.69 -14.19
N GLY A 276 -11.68 -15.26 -14.76
CA GLY A 276 -12.55 -16.13 -15.56
C GLY A 276 -13.62 -16.90 -14.79
N ALA A 277 -13.86 -16.61 -13.51
CA ALA A 277 -15.03 -17.14 -12.82
C ALA A 277 -16.28 -16.38 -13.30
N VAL A 278 -17.36 -17.11 -13.60
CA VAL A 278 -18.64 -16.50 -14.00
C VAL A 278 -19.54 -16.45 -12.76
N ASP A 279 -20.03 -15.27 -12.42
CA ASP A 279 -20.99 -15.09 -11.34
C ASP A 279 -22.42 -15.43 -11.77
N ALA A 280 -23.35 -15.50 -10.81
CA ALA A 280 -24.73 -15.90 -11.07
C ALA A 280 -25.52 -14.94 -11.98
N ASP A 281 -25.05 -13.71 -12.20
CA ASP A 281 -25.65 -12.76 -13.15
C ASP A 281 -25.01 -12.88 -14.56
N GLY A 282 -24.01 -13.76 -14.73
CA GLY A 282 -23.25 -13.94 -15.96
C GLY A 282 -22.03 -13.02 -16.10
N GLY A 283 -21.71 -12.23 -15.06
CA GLY A 283 -20.53 -11.37 -15.03
C GLY A 283 -19.24 -12.17 -14.85
N THR A 284 -18.20 -11.84 -15.60
CA THR A 284 -16.87 -12.42 -15.36
C THR A 284 -16.19 -11.67 -14.22
N VAL A 285 -15.74 -12.40 -13.20
CA VAL A 285 -15.08 -11.87 -12.00
C VAL A 285 -13.83 -12.68 -11.67
N ASN A 286 -12.89 -12.05 -10.96
CA ASN A 286 -11.72 -12.74 -10.43
C ASN A 286 -12.04 -13.32 -9.05
N ARG A 287 -11.48 -14.50 -8.73
CA ARG A 287 -11.62 -15.15 -7.42
C ARG A 287 -10.27 -15.59 -6.85
N CYS A 288 -10.13 -15.53 -5.53
CA CYS A 288 -9.01 -16.15 -4.84
C CYS A 288 -9.16 -17.68 -4.83
N THR A 289 -8.38 -18.37 -5.65
CA THR A 289 -8.21 -19.83 -5.59
C THR A 289 -7.00 -20.17 -4.73
N ALA A 290 -7.00 -21.25 -3.96
CA ALA A 290 -5.79 -21.69 -3.26
C ALA A 290 -4.61 -21.86 -4.24
N ALA A 291 -3.40 -21.41 -3.87
CA ALA A 291 -2.22 -21.66 -4.67
C ALA A 291 -1.92 -23.17 -4.77
N PRO A 292 -1.33 -23.65 -5.88
CA PRO A 292 -0.95 -25.06 -6.05
C PRO A 292 -0.16 -25.61 -4.85
N GLU A 293 -0.37 -26.87 -4.50
CA GLU A 293 0.39 -27.49 -3.40
C GLU A 293 1.89 -27.48 -3.70
N GLY A 294 2.65 -26.72 -2.91
CA GLY A 294 4.08 -26.45 -3.10
C GLY A 294 4.39 -24.96 -3.29
N GLU A 295 3.41 -24.18 -3.77
CA GLU A 295 3.56 -22.77 -4.14
C GLU A 295 3.15 -21.82 -2.99
N LYS A 296 3.55 -22.15 -1.76
CA LYS A 296 3.20 -21.37 -0.57
C LYS A 296 3.99 -20.05 -0.54
N ARG A 297 3.42 -19.00 -1.12
CA ARG A 297 3.83 -17.60 -0.93
C ARG A 297 3.47 -17.14 0.49
N GLY A 298 4.28 -17.54 1.48
CA GLY A 298 4.12 -17.07 2.86
C GLY A 298 4.35 -15.56 2.98
N PRO A 299 3.91 -14.92 4.09
CA PRO A 299 4.14 -13.49 4.32
C PRO A 299 5.61 -13.10 4.11
N GLY A 300 5.83 -12.06 3.32
CA GLY A 300 7.16 -11.54 2.97
C GLY A 300 7.91 -12.31 1.87
N GLN A 301 7.31 -13.32 1.25
CA GLN A 301 7.87 -14.05 0.11
C GLN A 301 7.34 -13.49 -1.23
N TYR A 302 7.70 -14.13 -2.35
CA TYR A 302 7.37 -13.74 -3.73
C TYR A 302 5.99 -13.08 -3.88
N GLY A 303 6.00 -11.80 -4.23
CA GLY A 303 4.79 -11.05 -4.57
C GLY A 303 4.00 -10.51 -3.38
N SER A 304 4.40 -10.80 -2.14
CA SER A 304 3.89 -10.10 -0.95
C SER A 304 4.12 -8.61 -1.10
N SER A 305 3.12 -7.76 -0.81
CA SER A 305 3.30 -6.31 -0.83
C SER A 305 4.24 -5.88 0.31
N CYS A 306 5.02 -4.81 0.09
CA CYS A 306 5.98 -4.30 1.08
C CYS A 306 6.04 -2.75 1.09
N PRO A 307 4.89 -2.05 1.26
CA PRO A 307 4.84 -0.60 1.14
C PRO A 307 5.67 0.12 2.21
N ASN A 308 5.91 -0.51 3.36
CA ASN A 308 6.76 0.00 4.44
C ASN A 308 8.22 -0.46 4.29
N GLY A 309 8.57 -1.13 3.18
CA GLY A 309 9.94 -1.42 2.77
C GLY A 309 10.47 -2.81 3.19
N PRO A 310 11.81 -2.99 3.20
CA PRO A 310 12.45 -4.30 3.31
C PRO A 310 12.12 -5.12 4.56
N SER A 311 11.66 -4.49 5.66
CA SER A 311 11.30 -5.18 6.90
C SER A 311 10.02 -6.04 6.79
N GLU A 312 9.24 -5.88 5.73
CA GLU A 312 8.05 -6.71 5.47
C GLU A 312 8.38 -7.98 4.66
N CYS A 313 9.62 -8.11 4.18
CA CYS A 313 10.08 -9.27 3.43
C CYS A 313 10.78 -10.30 4.33
N ALA A 314 10.59 -11.58 3.99
CA ALA A 314 11.17 -12.71 4.70
C ALA A 314 12.69 -12.81 4.44
N ASP A 315 13.42 -13.53 5.29
CA ASP A 315 14.86 -13.79 5.10
C ASP A 315 15.13 -14.37 3.69
N GLY A 316 16.05 -13.72 2.96
CA GLY A 316 16.38 -14.05 1.57
C GLY A 316 15.68 -13.17 0.52
N PHE A 317 14.51 -12.61 0.86
CA PHE A 317 13.75 -11.71 0.00
C PHE A 317 14.18 -10.24 0.19
N VAL A 318 13.82 -9.42 -0.79
CA VAL A 318 14.02 -7.98 -0.80
C VAL A 318 12.75 -7.27 -1.23
N CYS A 319 12.47 -6.11 -0.64
CA CYS A 319 11.40 -5.28 -1.14
C CYS A 319 11.86 -4.57 -2.41
N ARG A 320 11.21 -4.85 -3.53
CA ARG A 320 11.33 -4.08 -4.77
C ARG A 320 10.30 -2.95 -4.72
N SER A 321 10.76 -1.72 -4.50
CA SER A 321 9.92 -0.52 -4.51
C SER A 321 10.66 0.68 -5.11
N SER A 322 9.89 1.75 -5.34
CA SER A 322 10.34 3.09 -5.72
C SER A 322 10.61 3.98 -4.49
N GLY A 323 10.31 3.47 -3.29
CA GLY A 323 10.37 4.18 -2.02
C GLY A 323 9.45 3.56 -0.97
N GLU A 324 9.37 4.18 0.20
CA GLU A 324 8.34 3.92 1.22
C GLU A 324 7.01 4.53 0.77
N GLY A 325 5.90 3.83 0.99
CA GLY A 325 4.57 4.19 0.49
C GLY A 325 4.29 3.77 -0.97
N ASP A 326 5.21 3.07 -1.63
CA ASP A 326 4.97 2.52 -2.98
C ASP A 326 3.99 1.33 -2.90
N LEU A 327 2.76 1.53 -3.41
CA LEU A 327 1.71 0.52 -3.41
C LEU A 327 1.98 -0.63 -4.39
N ASP A 328 2.77 -0.39 -5.45
CA ASP A 328 3.19 -1.41 -6.42
C ASP A 328 4.37 -2.27 -5.89
N SER A 329 4.88 -1.96 -4.69
CA SER A 329 6.02 -2.65 -4.09
C SER A 329 5.75 -4.13 -3.83
N TYR A 330 6.80 -4.96 -3.96
CA TYR A 330 6.70 -6.38 -3.61
C TYR A 330 8.01 -7.04 -3.22
N CYS A 331 7.91 -8.03 -2.34
CA CYS A 331 8.99 -8.92 -1.96
C CYS A 331 9.37 -9.86 -3.12
N THR A 332 10.65 -9.95 -3.42
CA THR A 332 11.20 -10.83 -4.46
C THR A 332 12.63 -11.29 -4.11
N GLU A 333 13.18 -12.24 -4.87
CA GLU A 333 14.58 -12.65 -4.75
C GLU A 333 15.48 -11.95 -5.78
N PHE A 334 16.76 -11.81 -5.42
CA PHE A 334 17.83 -11.35 -6.30
C PHE A 334 18.79 -12.51 -6.63
N ASP A 335 19.66 -12.30 -7.62
CA ASP A 335 20.75 -13.21 -8.04
C ASP A 335 20.30 -14.52 -8.70
N CYS A 336 19.04 -14.60 -9.13
CA CYS A 336 18.56 -15.66 -10.02
C CYS A 336 19.46 -15.79 -11.27
N GLN A 337 19.53 -16.99 -11.84
CA GLN A 337 20.33 -17.33 -13.02
C GLN A 337 19.45 -17.75 -14.20
N ALA A 338 18.27 -18.31 -13.92
CA ALA A 338 17.24 -18.65 -14.89
C ALA A 338 15.83 -18.47 -14.29
N ASP A 339 14.80 -18.46 -15.14
CA ASP A 339 13.40 -18.30 -14.71
C ASP A 339 12.94 -19.43 -13.76
N SER A 340 13.54 -20.62 -13.87
CA SER A 340 13.31 -21.75 -12.96
C SER A 340 13.78 -21.53 -11.52
N ASP A 341 14.59 -20.49 -11.27
CA ASP A 341 14.99 -20.10 -9.91
C ASP A 341 13.92 -19.21 -9.24
N CYS A 342 12.96 -18.72 -10.01
CA CYS A 342 11.88 -17.85 -9.55
C CYS A 342 10.58 -18.63 -9.32
N GLY A 343 9.73 -18.14 -8.41
CA GLY A 343 8.38 -18.69 -8.23
C GLY A 343 7.47 -18.43 -9.44
N THR A 344 6.47 -19.28 -9.66
CA THR A 344 5.46 -19.15 -10.72
C THR A 344 4.88 -17.73 -10.79
N GLY A 345 4.75 -17.19 -12.01
CA GLY A 345 4.40 -15.79 -12.22
C GLY A 345 5.58 -14.81 -12.17
N PHE A 346 6.82 -15.29 -12.03
CA PHE A 346 8.03 -14.48 -12.06
C PHE A 346 9.04 -15.08 -13.04
N HIS A 347 9.85 -14.22 -13.65
CA HIS A 347 11.00 -14.60 -14.47
C HIS A 347 12.28 -13.93 -13.96
N CYS A 348 13.44 -14.46 -14.33
CA CYS A 348 14.71 -13.89 -13.98
C CYS A 348 15.09 -12.78 -14.97
N ALA A 349 15.05 -11.53 -14.52
CA ALA A 349 15.39 -10.37 -15.35
C ALA A 349 16.55 -9.57 -14.76
N ARG A 350 17.38 -9.03 -15.66
CA ARG A 350 18.30 -7.95 -15.30
C ARG A 350 17.49 -6.68 -15.03
N ILE A 351 17.49 -6.22 -13.78
CA ILE A 351 16.87 -4.95 -13.40
C ILE A 351 17.91 -3.91 -13.01
N ARG A 352 17.56 -2.64 -13.27
CA ARG A 352 18.23 -1.48 -12.72
C ARG A 352 17.99 -1.42 -11.21
N ILE A 353 19.06 -1.39 -10.43
CA ILE A 353 19.02 -0.97 -9.02
C ILE A 353 19.44 0.49 -9.00
N GLY A 354 18.62 1.34 -8.38
CA GLY A 354 18.82 2.79 -8.41
C GLY A 354 20.06 3.21 -7.63
N GLY A 355 20.99 3.88 -8.33
CA GLY A 355 22.22 4.43 -7.77
C GLY A 355 23.50 3.72 -8.23
N SER A 356 24.61 4.45 -8.17
CA SER A 356 25.97 3.95 -8.43
C SER A 356 26.54 3.32 -7.15
N PRO A 357 27.51 2.38 -7.20
CA PRO A 357 28.23 1.95 -6.01
C PRO A 357 28.90 3.15 -5.32
N CYS A 358 28.99 3.16 -3.99
CA CYS A 358 29.75 4.20 -3.26
C CYS A 358 31.28 4.07 -3.42
N SER A 359 31.75 3.13 -4.24
CA SER A 359 33.15 2.81 -4.50
C SER A 359 33.52 3.28 -5.91
N ASP A 360 34.40 4.30 -5.98
CA ASP A 360 34.76 4.99 -7.24
C ASP A 360 35.34 4.06 -8.34
N ASP A 361 35.89 2.91 -7.97
CA ASP A 361 36.45 1.91 -8.90
C ASP A 361 35.41 0.95 -9.51
N SER A 362 34.19 0.89 -8.97
CA SER A 362 33.29 -0.25 -9.21
C SER A 362 32.47 -0.17 -10.50
N CYS A 363 32.15 1.03 -11.00
CA CYS A 363 31.48 1.23 -12.29
C CYS A 363 31.97 2.48 -13.04
N PRO A 364 33.03 2.37 -13.88
CA PRO A 364 33.56 3.50 -14.63
C PRO A 364 32.52 4.03 -15.65
N GLY A 365 32.20 5.32 -15.54
CA GLY A 365 31.28 6.02 -16.45
C GLY A 365 29.86 6.24 -15.91
N ILE A 366 29.52 5.73 -14.72
CA ILE A 366 28.28 6.10 -14.03
C ILE A 366 28.60 7.18 -13.00
N ASP A 367 28.10 8.39 -13.23
CA ASP A 367 28.28 9.51 -12.30
C ASP A 367 27.67 9.21 -10.91
N GLY A 368 28.17 9.90 -9.88
CA GLY A 368 27.59 9.84 -8.53
C GLY A 368 28.11 8.76 -7.60
N ALA A 369 29.19 8.05 -7.92
CA ALA A 369 29.85 7.11 -6.99
C ALA A 369 30.21 7.76 -5.63
N SER A 370 30.58 9.05 -5.63
CA SER A 370 30.85 9.84 -4.44
C SER A 370 29.68 10.73 -3.98
N GLY A 371 28.48 10.54 -4.55
CA GLY A 371 27.31 11.40 -4.38
C GLY A 371 26.30 10.94 -3.30
N PRO A 372 25.49 11.86 -2.74
CA PRO A 372 24.40 11.51 -1.84
C PRO A 372 23.30 10.77 -2.62
N GLY A 373 23.33 9.44 -2.56
CA GLY A 373 22.51 8.56 -3.41
C GLY A 373 23.26 7.34 -3.96
N CYS A 374 24.57 7.25 -3.73
CA CYS A 374 25.31 6.01 -4.00
C CYS A 374 24.83 4.86 -3.08
N ILE A 375 24.88 3.63 -3.60
CA ILE A 375 24.60 2.41 -2.84
C ILE A 375 25.90 1.94 -2.20
N ALA A 376 25.94 1.89 -0.86
CA ALA A 376 27.08 1.30 -0.17
C ALA A 376 27.24 -0.18 -0.54
N ASP A 377 28.47 -0.65 -0.78
CA ASP A 377 28.75 -2.03 -1.22
C ASP A 377 28.07 -3.10 -0.33
N ALA A 378 27.96 -2.84 0.97
CA ALA A 378 27.27 -3.70 1.93
C ALA A 378 25.77 -3.88 1.63
N ASN A 379 25.12 -2.85 1.05
CA ASN A 379 23.70 -2.86 0.68
C ASN A 379 23.45 -3.48 -0.70
N ILE A 380 24.46 -3.50 -1.59
CA ILE A 380 24.44 -4.31 -2.81
C ILE A 380 24.46 -5.81 -2.43
N GLY A 381 25.21 -6.13 -1.38
CA GLY A 381 25.21 -7.42 -0.69
C GLY A 381 26.48 -8.24 -0.98
N PRO A 382 26.96 -9.02 0.02
CA PRO A 382 28.29 -9.61 -0.02
C PRO A 382 28.43 -10.70 -1.09
N GLY A 383 29.43 -10.55 -1.97
CA GLY A 383 29.80 -11.57 -2.97
C GLY A 383 28.85 -11.72 -4.16
N ARG A 384 27.94 -10.76 -4.37
CA ARG A 384 26.86 -10.84 -5.35
C ARG A 384 27.26 -10.30 -6.72
N GLN A 385 26.63 -10.84 -7.77
CA GLN A 385 26.91 -10.47 -9.15
C GLN A 385 26.06 -9.25 -9.54
N TYR A 386 26.69 -8.07 -9.49
CA TYR A 386 26.19 -6.89 -10.20
C TYR A 386 27.02 -6.65 -11.45
N GLU A 387 26.39 -6.04 -12.45
CA GLU A 387 27.06 -5.54 -13.65
C GLU A 387 26.80 -4.04 -13.78
N CYS A 388 27.77 -3.31 -14.30
CA CYS A 388 27.59 -1.89 -14.62
C CYS A 388 26.76 -1.79 -15.90
N GLY A 389 25.53 -1.29 -15.79
CA GLY A 389 24.77 -0.82 -16.94
C GLY A 389 25.28 0.54 -17.42
N VAL A 390 24.67 1.06 -18.49
CA VAL A 390 25.07 2.35 -19.08
C VAL A 390 24.82 3.53 -18.12
N VAL A 391 23.83 3.41 -17.22
CA VAL A 391 23.33 4.50 -16.37
C VAL A 391 23.04 4.13 -14.91
N ASN A 392 23.07 2.83 -14.57
CA ASN A 392 22.71 2.29 -13.26
C ASN A 392 23.44 0.95 -13.04
N LEU A 393 23.47 0.49 -11.80
CA LEU A 393 23.79 -0.91 -11.51
C LEU A 393 22.69 -1.84 -12.06
N MET A 394 23.12 -2.92 -12.71
CA MET A 394 22.26 -4.00 -13.17
C MET A 394 22.48 -5.22 -12.28
N ARG A 395 21.39 -5.90 -11.92
CA ARG A 395 21.44 -7.15 -11.18
C ARG A 395 20.27 -8.04 -11.58
N ASN A 396 20.49 -9.35 -11.58
CA ASN A 396 19.39 -10.29 -11.80
C ASN A 396 18.44 -10.26 -10.60
N ALA A 397 17.15 -10.18 -10.87
CA ALA A 397 16.08 -10.34 -9.89
C ALA A 397 14.96 -11.16 -10.49
N CYS A 398 14.26 -11.90 -9.65
CA CYS A 398 12.96 -12.40 -10.02
C CYS A 398 12.01 -11.21 -10.12
N VAL A 399 11.34 -11.06 -11.25
CA VAL A 399 10.41 -9.97 -11.49
C VAL A 399 9.05 -10.54 -11.87
N ARG A 400 7.98 -9.92 -11.35
CA ARG A 400 6.61 -10.27 -11.75
C ARG A 400 6.51 -10.26 -13.27
N ASN A 401 6.02 -11.36 -13.83
CA ASN A 401 5.55 -11.41 -15.20
C ASN A 401 4.44 -10.37 -15.32
N ALA A 402 4.61 -9.49 -16.31
CA ALA A 402 3.83 -8.29 -16.48
C ALA A 402 3.34 -8.22 -17.92
N TYR A 403 2.66 -7.13 -18.26
CA TYR A 403 2.23 -6.89 -19.63
C TYR A 403 3.40 -7.08 -20.62
N CYS A 404 3.13 -7.80 -21.70
CA CYS A 404 4.11 -8.14 -22.74
C CYS A 404 5.26 -9.08 -22.35
N HIS A 405 5.18 -9.78 -21.21
CA HIS A 405 6.02 -10.95 -20.97
C HIS A 405 5.50 -12.15 -21.77
N GLU A 406 6.39 -13.02 -22.27
CA GLU A 406 6.00 -14.26 -22.97
C GLU A 406 5.39 -15.26 -21.99
N CYS A 407 4.47 -16.12 -22.46
CA CYS A 407 3.80 -17.11 -21.61
C CYS A 407 3.33 -18.32 -22.41
N GLU A 408 3.11 -19.45 -21.73
CA GLU A 408 2.43 -20.61 -22.27
C GLU A 408 1.05 -20.83 -21.62
N THR A 409 0.90 -20.53 -20.33
CA THR A 409 -0.36 -20.73 -19.59
C THR A 409 -0.71 -19.53 -18.72
N HIS A 410 -1.95 -19.46 -18.22
CA HIS A 410 -2.39 -18.35 -17.36
C HIS A 410 -1.56 -18.25 -16.07
N GLU A 411 -1.02 -19.38 -15.61
CA GLU A 411 -0.17 -19.47 -14.43
C GLU A 411 1.11 -18.62 -14.56
N ASP A 412 1.67 -18.51 -15.77
CA ASP A 412 2.82 -17.66 -16.05
C ASP A 412 2.51 -16.17 -15.80
N CYS A 413 1.24 -15.76 -15.86
CA CYS A 413 0.86 -14.35 -15.74
C CYS A 413 0.43 -13.94 -14.31
N LEU A 414 0.42 -14.88 -13.35
CA LEU A 414 0.09 -14.67 -11.93
C LEU A 414 1.12 -13.82 -11.14
N GLY A 415 2.06 -13.20 -11.85
CA GLY A 415 2.92 -12.15 -11.33
C GLY A 415 2.16 -10.84 -11.15
N LYS A 416 1.31 -10.50 -12.12
CA LYS A 416 0.46 -9.31 -12.06
C LYS A 416 -1.02 -9.70 -12.05
N PRO A 417 -1.83 -9.04 -11.20
CA PRO A 417 -3.26 -9.36 -11.10
C PRO A 417 -4.05 -9.08 -12.37
N GLY A 418 -5.14 -9.81 -12.54
CA GLY A 418 -6.03 -9.67 -13.69
C GLY A 418 -5.38 -10.02 -15.04
N GLN A 419 -4.13 -10.50 -15.04
CA GLN A 419 -3.45 -10.90 -16.25
C GLN A 419 -3.81 -12.32 -16.67
N VAL A 420 -3.80 -12.52 -17.97
CA VAL A 420 -4.12 -13.76 -18.68
C VAL A 420 -3.05 -13.99 -19.73
N CYS A 421 -2.69 -15.25 -19.97
CA CYS A 421 -1.88 -15.61 -21.12
C CYS A 421 -2.78 -15.69 -22.35
N ALA A 422 -2.52 -14.87 -23.35
CA ALA A 422 -3.30 -14.82 -24.58
C ALA A 422 -2.38 -14.58 -25.79
N LYS A 423 -2.75 -15.08 -26.97
CA LYS A 423 -2.14 -14.64 -28.22
C LYS A 423 -2.31 -13.13 -28.40
N GLY A 424 -1.22 -12.43 -28.70
CA GLY A 424 -1.20 -11.05 -29.15
C GLY A 424 -1.48 -10.90 -30.65
N PRO A 425 -1.37 -9.68 -31.20
CA PRO A 425 -1.64 -9.42 -32.62
C PRO A 425 -0.62 -10.08 -33.58
N ASP A 426 0.59 -10.37 -33.11
CA ASP A 426 1.64 -11.13 -33.79
C ASP A 426 1.42 -12.66 -33.72
N GLY A 427 0.41 -13.12 -32.96
CA GLY A 427 0.12 -14.53 -32.70
C GLY A 427 1.00 -15.18 -31.64
N GLY A 428 1.98 -14.46 -31.07
CA GLY A 428 2.76 -14.90 -29.91
C GLY A 428 1.92 -14.81 -28.64
N LYS A 429 2.06 -15.78 -27.73
CA LYS A 429 1.38 -15.72 -26.44
C LYS A 429 2.13 -14.78 -25.49
N VAL A 430 1.40 -13.83 -24.90
CA VAL A 430 1.92 -12.88 -23.93
C VAL A 430 0.97 -12.70 -22.76
N CYS A 431 1.52 -12.32 -21.61
CA CYS A 431 0.74 -11.83 -20.49
C CYS A 431 0.09 -10.50 -20.86
N THR A 432 -1.23 -10.50 -20.87
CA THR A 432 -2.09 -9.34 -21.15
C THR A 432 -3.22 -9.27 -20.14
N VAL A 433 -4.08 -8.26 -20.21
CA VAL A 433 -5.33 -8.18 -19.43
C VAL A 433 -6.53 -8.32 -20.37
N PRO A 434 -7.68 -8.82 -19.89
CA PRO A 434 -8.96 -8.61 -20.54
C PRO A 434 -9.24 -7.12 -20.73
N CYS A 435 -10.01 -6.76 -21.75
CA CYS A 435 -10.51 -5.40 -21.87
C CYS A 435 -11.50 -5.04 -20.76
N ASP A 436 -11.69 -3.75 -20.53
CA ASP A 436 -12.73 -3.23 -19.64
C ASP A 436 -14.13 -3.65 -20.14
N GLN A 437 -15.00 -4.12 -19.24
CA GLN A 437 -16.33 -4.59 -19.65
C GLN A 437 -17.21 -3.43 -20.13
N GLY A 438 -17.67 -3.51 -21.38
CA GLY A 438 -18.57 -2.52 -21.98
C GLY A 438 -17.87 -1.34 -22.67
N THR A 439 -16.52 -1.33 -22.73
CA THR A 439 -15.74 -0.35 -23.50
C THR A 439 -14.68 -1.05 -24.34
N ASP A 440 -14.43 -0.55 -25.56
CA ASP A 440 -13.33 -1.02 -26.41
C ASP A 440 -11.98 -0.43 -25.93
N SER A 441 -11.71 -0.55 -24.62
CA SER A 441 -10.56 0.05 -23.92
C SER A 441 -9.84 -0.95 -23.02
N CYS A 442 -8.63 -0.57 -22.66
CA CYS A 442 -7.80 -1.30 -21.71
C CYS A 442 -7.62 -0.47 -20.42
N PRO A 443 -7.38 -1.12 -19.26
CA PRO A 443 -7.29 -0.44 -17.96
C PRO A 443 -6.25 0.69 -17.90
N TRP A 444 -5.20 0.64 -18.73
CA TRP A 444 -4.14 1.65 -18.84
C TRP A 444 -4.34 2.65 -20.00
N GLY A 445 -5.53 2.69 -20.61
CA GLY A 445 -5.95 3.72 -21.58
C GLY A 445 -5.96 3.30 -23.04
N THR A 446 -5.97 4.29 -23.94
CA THR A 446 -6.16 4.14 -25.40
C THR A 446 -4.94 3.61 -26.16
N ALA A 447 -3.83 3.33 -25.46
CA ALA A 447 -2.55 2.97 -26.07
C ALA A 447 -2.41 1.49 -26.41
N SER A 448 -3.42 0.67 -26.15
CA SER A 448 -3.47 -0.73 -26.57
C SER A 448 -4.80 -1.00 -27.29
N GLU A 449 -4.75 -1.82 -28.33
CA GLU A 449 -5.95 -2.22 -29.05
C GLU A 449 -6.74 -3.24 -28.22
N CYS A 450 -8.04 -3.02 -28.02
CA CYS A 450 -8.93 -4.01 -27.44
C CYS A 450 -9.55 -4.87 -28.56
N LYS A 451 -9.16 -6.15 -28.70
CA LYS A 451 -9.74 -7.09 -29.69
C LYS A 451 -9.67 -8.53 -29.20
N VAL A 452 -10.45 -9.43 -29.82
CA VAL A 452 -10.31 -10.89 -29.64
C VAL A 452 -9.11 -11.40 -30.44
N PHE A 453 -7.90 -11.20 -29.90
CA PHE A 453 -6.67 -11.71 -30.50
C PHE A 453 -6.54 -13.23 -30.34
N ASP A 454 -6.94 -13.76 -29.17
CA ASP A 454 -6.99 -15.20 -28.94
C ASP A 454 -8.41 -15.75 -29.05
N GLN A 455 -8.67 -16.44 -30.16
CA GLN A 455 -9.94 -17.11 -30.43
C GLN A 455 -10.22 -18.27 -29.45
N ASP A 456 -9.18 -18.83 -28.82
CA ASP A 456 -9.33 -19.93 -27.85
C ASP A 456 -9.88 -19.41 -26.49
N LEU A 457 -9.65 -18.13 -26.17
CA LEU A 457 -10.21 -17.46 -24.98
C LEU A 457 -11.63 -16.92 -25.23
N GLY A 458 -11.92 -16.47 -26.46
CA GLY A 458 -13.26 -16.03 -26.88
C GLY A 458 -13.72 -14.68 -26.33
N TYR A 459 -12.89 -13.97 -25.56
CA TYR A 459 -13.15 -12.60 -25.07
C TYR A 459 -12.01 -11.65 -25.48
N PRO A 460 -12.25 -10.33 -25.56
CA PRO A 460 -11.24 -9.39 -26.03
C PRO A 460 -10.18 -9.10 -24.96
N THR A 461 -8.94 -8.98 -25.41
CA THR A 461 -7.76 -8.71 -24.58
C THR A 461 -6.97 -7.54 -25.16
N CYS A 462 -6.03 -7.01 -24.36
CA CYS A 462 -5.24 -5.85 -24.73
C CYS A 462 -4.01 -6.20 -25.57
N GLY A 463 -4.02 -5.84 -26.85
CA GLY A 463 -2.88 -6.00 -27.75
C GLY A 463 -1.97 -4.76 -27.73
N HIS A 464 -0.65 -4.96 -27.76
CA HIS A 464 0.28 -3.83 -27.84
C HIS A 464 0.09 -3.15 -29.19
N ARG A 465 0.01 -1.82 -29.20
CA ARG A 465 -0.24 -1.01 -30.40
C ARG A 465 0.71 -1.25 -31.58
N PHE A 466 1.92 -1.76 -31.36
CA PHE A 466 2.87 -2.13 -32.43
C PHE A 466 2.56 -3.47 -33.10
N GLY A 467 1.50 -4.15 -32.66
CA GLY A 467 1.21 -5.53 -33.04
C GLY A 467 2.07 -6.56 -32.31
N ALA A 468 3.17 -6.15 -31.68
CA ALA A 468 4.14 -7.01 -31.02
C ALA A 468 4.67 -6.38 -29.72
N CYS A 469 5.14 -7.24 -28.83
CA CYS A 469 5.69 -6.86 -27.52
C CYS A 469 7.21 -6.60 -27.50
N LYS A 470 7.91 -6.93 -28.59
CA LYS A 470 9.35 -6.74 -28.77
C LYS A 470 9.63 -6.24 -30.18
N GLY A 471 10.52 -5.24 -30.29
CA GLY A 471 11.02 -4.71 -31.55
C GLY A 471 12.33 -5.35 -32.02
N THR A 472 13.07 -4.62 -32.84
CA THR A 472 14.45 -4.94 -33.24
C THR A 472 15.51 -4.36 -32.29
N GLY A 473 15.10 -3.53 -31.35
CA GLY A 473 15.91 -2.89 -30.31
C GLY A 473 16.32 -1.45 -30.63
N GLN A 474 15.74 -0.83 -31.66
CA GLN A 474 16.01 0.57 -32.00
C GLN A 474 15.27 1.52 -31.04
N GLY A 475 15.76 2.75 -30.93
CA GLY A 475 15.09 3.80 -30.18
C GLY A 475 13.62 3.95 -30.59
N CYS A 476 12.72 3.99 -29.61
CA CYS A 476 11.27 4.05 -29.78
C CYS A 476 10.58 2.82 -30.40
N GLU A 477 11.20 1.65 -30.34
CA GLU A 477 10.53 0.35 -30.55
C GLU A 477 10.08 -0.29 -29.21
N PRO A 478 9.08 -1.19 -29.21
CA PRO A 478 8.59 -1.86 -27.99
C PRO A 478 9.63 -2.84 -27.40
N CYS A 479 9.55 -3.05 -26.08
CA CYS A 479 10.44 -3.96 -25.35
C CYS A 479 9.75 -4.57 -24.12
N ALA A 480 10.15 -5.78 -23.75
CA ALA A 480 9.80 -6.36 -22.46
C ALA A 480 10.85 -5.99 -21.39
N ASN A 481 12.14 -5.96 -21.74
CA ASN A 481 13.25 -5.69 -20.82
C ASN A 481 14.47 -5.03 -21.53
N ASP A 482 15.48 -4.62 -20.76
CA ASP A 482 16.64 -3.87 -21.28
C ASP A 482 17.45 -4.63 -22.34
N ALA A 483 17.46 -5.97 -22.33
CA ALA A 483 18.17 -6.75 -23.34
C ALA A 483 17.49 -6.72 -24.72
N ASP A 484 16.19 -6.40 -24.79
CA ASP A 484 15.48 -6.23 -26.06
C ASP A 484 15.93 -4.94 -26.79
N CYS A 485 16.59 -4.00 -26.10
CA CYS A 485 17.01 -2.70 -26.63
C CYS A 485 18.47 -2.65 -27.10
N GLY A 486 19.13 -3.80 -27.22
CA GLY A 486 20.52 -3.87 -27.64
C GLY A 486 21.52 -3.34 -26.60
N PRO A 487 22.83 -3.29 -26.94
CA PRO A 487 23.91 -3.18 -25.96
C PRO A 487 24.07 -1.79 -25.30
N GLN A 488 23.45 -0.74 -25.87
CA GLN A 488 23.41 0.61 -25.29
C GLN A 488 21.98 1.10 -25.03
N GLY A 489 20.99 0.21 -25.19
CA GLY A 489 19.60 0.57 -24.98
C GLY A 489 19.13 0.38 -23.54
N LEU A 490 18.05 1.06 -23.20
CA LEU A 490 17.29 0.85 -21.97
C LEU A 490 15.82 0.69 -22.30
N CYS A 491 15.17 -0.33 -21.74
CA CYS A 491 13.73 -0.45 -21.81
C CYS A 491 13.10 0.48 -20.76
N ASN A 492 12.48 1.56 -21.23
CA ASN A 492 11.78 2.53 -20.41
C ASN A 492 10.27 2.24 -20.37
N PHE A 493 9.58 2.78 -19.37
CA PHE A 493 8.14 2.59 -19.17
C PHE A 493 7.41 3.94 -19.19
N SER A 494 6.32 4.02 -19.95
CA SER A 494 5.40 5.16 -19.90
C SER A 494 4.34 4.92 -18.85
N ALA A 495 4.41 5.66 -17.74
CA ALA A 495 3.39 5.62 -16.68
C ALA A 495 2.00 6.09 -17.15
N PHE A 496 1.89 6.72 -18.34
CA PHE A 496 0.60 7.14 -18.89
C PHE A 496 -0.03 6.10 -19.82
N THR A 497 0.76 5.38 -20.62
CA THR A 497 0.24 4.40 -21.59
C THR A 497 0.34 2.95 -21.11
N GLY A 498 1.10 2.69 -20.04
CA GLY A 498 1.46 1.32 -19.62
C GLY A 498 2.48 0.64 -20.54
N GLU A 499 2.84 1.26 -21.65
CA GLU A 499 3.73 0.69 -22.65
C GLU A 499 5.20 0.81 -22.26
N ARG A 500 6.01 -0.05 -22.86
CA ARG A 500 7.47 -0.05 -22.73
C ARG A 500 8.12 0.21 -24.07
N TYR A 501 9.21 0.97 -24.05
CA TYR A 501 9.93 1.38 -25.26
C TYR A 501 11.42 1.51 -25.04
N CYS A 502 12.19 1.24 -26.08
CA CYS A 502 13.64 1.38 -26.05
C CYS A 502 14.08 2.84 -26.12
N LEU A 503 14.99 3.21 -25.22
CA LEU A 503 15.83 4.41 -25.29
C LEU A 503 17.19 3.97 -25.82
N ASP A 504 17.59 4.43 -27.01
CA ASP A 504 18.90 4.13 -27.58
C ASP A 504 19.91 5.23 -27.19
N LEU A 505 20.79 4.92 -26.23
CA LEU A 505 21.80 5.86 -25.73
C LEU A 505 23.02 6.02 -26.67
N SER A 506 23.03 5.36 -27.83
CA SER A 506 23.97 5.64 -28.90
C SER A 506 23.55 6.84 -29.77
N LEU A 507 22.27 7.24 -29.71
CA LEU A 507 21.73 8.39 -30.45
C LEU A 507 22.17 9.72 -29.81
N GLU A 508 23.31 10.23 -30.27
CA GLU A 508 23.83 11.53 -29.87
C GLU A 508 23.07 12.71 -30.51
N CYS A 509 23.02 13.84 -29.80
CA CYS A 509 22.35 15.04 -30.26
C CYS A 509 23.03 16.31 -29.72
N SER A 510 22.88 17.44 -30.41
CA SER A 510 23.46 18.72 -29.97
C SER A 510 22.38 19.77 -29.75
N CYS A 511 22.46 20.44 -28.61
CA CYS A 511 21.66 21.62 -28.29
C CYS A 511 22.42 22.94 -28.48
N GLU A 512 23.58 22.95 -29.14
CA GLU A 512 24.35 24.18 -29.36
C GLU A 512 23.59 25.15 -30.26
N GLY A 513 23.41 26.40 -29.80
CA GLY A 513 22.71 27.46 -30.54
C GLY A 513 21.18 27.28 -30.68
N LEU A 514 20.59 26.21 -30.14
CA LEU A 514 19.16 25.93 -30.24
C LEU A 514 18.36 26.47 -29.05
N PRO A 515 17.09 26.89 -29.26
CA PRO A 515 16.20 27.27 -28.16
C PRO A 515 15.84 26.05 -27.30
N ASP A 516 15.55 26.32 -26.02
CA ASP A 516 14.91 25.32 -25.15
C ASP A 516 13.55 24.89 -25.73
N SER A 517 13.19 23.62 -25.52
CA SER A 517 11.87 23.10 -25.89
C SER A 517 10.83 23.43 -24.79
N SER A 518 9.57 23.06 -25.02
CA SER A 518 8.53 23.15 -23.98
C SER A 518 8.76 22.20 -22.79
N VAL A 519 9.69 21.24 -22.90
CA VAL A 519 10.12 20.33 -21.82
C VAL A 519 11.44 20.85 -21.23
N PRO A 520 11.47 21.23 -19.94
CA PRO A 520 12.69 21.71 -19.28
C PRO A 520 13.86 20.74 -19.44
N GLY A 521 15.07 21.27 -19.67
CA GLY A 521 16.26 20.44 -19.87
C GLY A 521 16.31 19.73 -21.23
N THR A 522 15.62 20.23 -22.26
CA THR A 522 15.71 19.72 -23.63
C THR A 522 15.69 20.85 -24.66
N CYS A 523 16.20 20.60 -25.87
CA CYS A 523 16.13 21.55 -26.98
C CYS A 523 15.32 21.01 -28.17
N ALA A 524 14.69 21.91 -28.93
CA ALA A 524 13.99 21.57 -30.15
C ALA A 524 14.95 21.53 -31.36
N GLY A 525 14.89 20.46 -32.16
CA GLY A 525 15.66 20.35 -33.40
C GLY A 525 17.13 19.91 -33.25
N GLY A 526 17.52 19.32 -32.11
CA GLY A 526 18.91 18.92 -31.80
C GLY A 526 19.54 17.80 -32.62
N GLY A 527 18.97 17.46 -33.78
CA GLY A 527 19.43 16.38 -34.66
C GLY A 527 18.85 14.99 -34.35
N CYS A 528 18.01 14.86 -33.33
CA CYS A 528 17.35 13.59 -33.02
C CYS A 528 16.42 13.12 -34.16
N PRO A 529 16.34 11.80 -34.41
CA PRO A 529 15.41 11.25 -35.40
C PRO A 529 13.95 11.43 -34.96
N THR A 530 13.03 11.15 -35.88
CA THR A 530 11.62 10.97 -35.54
C THR A 530 11.37 9.56 -35.05
N THR A 531 10.42 9.40 -34.14
CA THR A 531 9.89 8.08 -33.73
C THR A 531 9.19 7.37 -34.91
N PRO A 532 8.82 6.08 -34.79
CA PRO A 532 8.08 5.37 -35.84
C PRO A 532 6.76 6.04 -36.24
N ASP A 533 6.08 6.71 -35.30
CA ASP A 533 4.85 7.50 -35.53
C ASP A 533 5.12 8.91 -36.08
N GLY A 534 6.37 9.25 -36.40
CA GLY A 534 6.78 10.55 -36.95
C GLY A 534 6.90 11.68 -35.92
N LEU A 535 6.84 11.38 -34.62
CA LEU A 535 7.03 12.40 -33.58
C LEU A 535 8.51 12.80 -33.46
N GLN A 536 8.79 14.07 -33.21
CA GLN A 536 10.17 14.52 -32.98
C GLN A 536 10.67 14.09 -31.60
N MET A 537 11.71 13.23 -31.55
CA MET A 537 12.38 12.87 -30.30
C MET A 537 13.09 14.09 -29.70
N LEU A 538 13.11 14.17 -28.37
CA LEU A 538 13.71 15.27 -27.62
C LEU A 538 15.21 15.03 -27.41
N CYS A 539 16.01 16.08 -27.62
CA CYS A 539 17.43 16.10 -27.27
C CYS A 539 17.61 16.67 -25.87
N VAL A 540 18.26 15.92 -24.97
CA VAL A 540 18.47 16.33 -23.57
C VAL A 540 19.66 17.29 -23.44
N ARG A 541 19.43 18.37 -22.68
CA ARG A 541 20.41 19.39 -22.28
C ARG A 541 20.55 19.36 -20.76
N GLY A 542 21.68 18.86 -20.26
CA GLY A 542 22.00 18.91 -18.82
C GLY A 542 23.50 18.69 -18.55
N GLU A 543 24.09 19.47 -17.66
CA GLU A 543 25.47 19.21 -17.22
C GLU A 543 25.48 18.08 -16.16
N GLY A 544 26.43 17.14 -16.27
CA GLY A 544 26.59 16.06 -15.28
C GLY A 544 25.49 14.98 -15.29
N SER A 545 24.84 14.74 -16.43
CA SER A 545 23.90 13.62 -16.60
C SER A 545 24.36 12.70 -17.73
N VAL A 546 24.35 11.39 -17.46
CA VAL A 546 24.67 10.32 -18.42
C VAL A 546 23.72 10.25 -19.64
N VAL A 547 22.54 10.89 -19.56
CA VAL A 547 21.61 11.04 -20.70
C VAL A 547 21.74 12.40 -21.40
N SER A 548 22.69 13.25 -21.01
CA SER A 548 22.94 14.52 -21.69
C SER A 548 23.44 14.31 -23.12
N HIS A 549 23.03 15.18 -24.04
CA HIS A 549 23.36 15.04 -25.46
C HIS A 549 22.91 13.70 -26.05
N ARG A 550 21.80 13.14 -25.52
CA ARG A 550 21.12 11.94 -26.04
C ARG A 550 19.68 12.23 -26.44
N CYS A 551 19.22 11.46 -27.42
CA CYS A 551 17.83 11.41 -27.83
C CYS A 551 17.03 10.49 -26.91
N LEU A 552 15.97 11.01 -26.30
CA LEU A 552 15.00 10.21 -25.54
C LEU A 552 13.71 10.04 -26.36
N ALA A 553 12.56 9.95 -25.69
CA ALA A 553 11.25 9.90 -26.33
C ALA A 553 10.83 11.26 -26.92
N ALA A 554 9.66 11.29 -27.58
CA ALA A 554 9.00 12.54 -27.95
C ALA A 554 8.13 13.09 -26.81
N ASN A 555 7.75 14.36 -26.89
CA ASN A 555 6.67 14.91 -26.06
C ASN A 555 5.32 14.54 -26.67
N ILE A 556 4.56 13.64 -26.04
CA ILE A 556 3.26 13.16 -26.53
C ILE A 556 2.08 14.04 -26.09
N ASN A 557 2.36 15.12 -25.34
CA ASN A 557 1.32 15.99 -24.82
C ASN A 557 0.79 16.96 -25.89
N THR A 558 -0.47 16.78 -26.27
CA THR A 558 -1.22 17.66 -27.18
C THR A 558 -1.95 18.82 -26.48
N ASN A 559 -2.01 18.83 -25.14
CA ASN A 559 -2.70 19.84 -24.33
C ASN A 559 -1.70 20.66 -23.49
N PRO A 560 -1.54 21.97 -23.75
CA PRO A 560 -0.57 22.81 -23.03
C PRO A 560 -0.83 22.95 -21.52
N LEU A 561 -1.98 22.48 -21.00
CA LEU A 561 -2.31 22.48 -19.57
C LEU A 561 -1.99 21.17 -18.84
N SER A 562 -1.64 20.09 -19.56
CA SER A 562 -1.22 18.83 -18.90
C SER A 562 0.31 18.75 -18.75
N SER A 563 0.79 17.92 -17.82
CA SER A 563 2.24 17.74 -17.63
C SER A 563 2.91 17.23 -18.92
N PRO A 564 4.16 17.61 -19.21
CA PRO A 564 4.89 17.04 -20.34
C PRO A 564 5.01 15.53 -20.14
N GLN A 565 4.66 14.77 -21.18
CA GLN A 565 4.67 13.31 -21.15
C GLN A 565 5.67 12.80 -22.17
N LEU A 566 6.55 11.90 -21.74
CA LEU A 566 7.50 11.23 -22.60
C LEU A 566 6.90 9.94 -23.12
N GLY A 567 6.86 9.81 -24.44
CA GLY A 567 6.41 8.61 -25.13
C GLY A 567 6.86 8.63 -26.58
N CYS A 568 6.82 7.47 -27.22
CA CYS A 568 7.33 7.34 -28.58
C CYS A 568 6.25 7.52 -29.65
N TRP A 569 4.98 7.68 -29.27
CA TRP A 569 3.83 7.50 -30.14
C TRP A 569 2.73 8.51 -29.85
N ALA A 570 1.96 8.89 -30.87
CA ALA A 570 0.90 9.88 -30.72
C ALA A 570 -0.25 9.29 -29.88
N ARG A 571 -0.87 10.07 -28.99
CA ARG A 571 -2.03 9.60 -28.20
C ARG A 571 -3.18 9.08 -29.06
#